data_AF-A0A945WNH1-F1
#
_entry.id   AF-A0A945WNH1-F1
#
_cell.length_a   1.000
_cell.length_b   1.000
_cell.length_c   1.000
_cell.angle_alpha   90.00
_cell.angle_beta   90.00
_cell.angle_gamma   90.00
#
_symmetry.space_group_name_H-M   'P 1'
#
loop_
_entity.id
_entity.type
_entity.pdbx_description
1 polymer ?
#
loop_
_entity_poly.entity_id
_entity_poly.type
_entity_poly.pdbx_seq_one_letter_code
_entity_poly.pdbx_strand_id
1 'polypeptide(L)'
;MTSTIRRFTCLKAFFAALVLSFSSLAMAADAPMLLAQSSEPSSTQASEVQNQLDINSADAKTIADSLVGIGITKAQDIVAYREMYGNFHSIDELIEVKGIGEATLEKIRHLVAVVPQ
;
A
#
# COMPACT_ATOMS: atom_id res chain seq x y z
N MET A 1 -19.38 20.17 12.31
CA MET A 1 -18.45 20.72 13.32
C MET A 1 -18.47 19.73 14.49
N THR A 2 -17.49 18.89 14.78
CA THR A 2 -16.05 18.85 14.54
C THR A 2 -15.62 17.38 14.69
N SER A 3 -15.12 16.75 13.62
CA SER A 3 -14.66 15.36 13.68
C SER A 3 -13.41 15.28 14.56
N THR A 4 -13.53 14.55 15.66
CA THR A 4 -12.55 14.50 16.73
C THR A 4 -11.50 13.45 16.40
N ILE A 5 -10.35 13.93 15.92
CA ILE A 5 -9.06 13.24 15.87
C ILE A 5 -8.72 12.73 17.26
N ARG A 6 -8.76 11.40 17.47
CA ARG A 6 -8.13 10.78 18.64
C ARG A 6 -7.57 9.38 18.32
N ARG A 7 -6.24 9.36 18.24
CA ARG A 7 -5.35 8.40 18.93
C ARG A 7 -5.06 7.08 18.20
N PHE A 8 -4.31 7.22 17.10
CA PHE A 8 -3.21 6.31 16.75
C PHE A 8 -2.13 6.35 17.84
N THR A 9 -2.35 5.71 19.00
CA THR A 9 -1.29 5.46 19.98
C THR A 9 -1.69 4.30 20.89
N CYS A 10 -1.17 3.11 20.58
CA CYS A 10 -0.87 1.95 21.45
C CYS A 10 -0.96 0.63 20.66
N LEU A 11 -0.34 0.58 19.48
CA LEU A 11 -0.07 -0.69 18.81
C LEU A 11 1.25 -1.24 19.37
N LYS A 12 1.12 -2.07 20.40
CA LYS A 12 2.03 -3.17 20.79
C LYS A 12 3.51 -2.82 21.00
N ALA A 13 3.81 -2.25 22.17
CA ALA A 13 5.03 -2.57 22.89
C ALA A 13 4.86 -3.90 23.64
N PHE A 14 5.97 -4.57 23.96
CA PHE A 14 6.11 -5.87 24.67
C PHE A 14 6.07 -7.13 23.80
N PHE A 15 7.21 -7.50 23.22
CA PHE A 15 7.69 -8.89 23.30
C PHE A 15 9.22 -8.88 23.29
N ALA A 16 9.79 -8.53 24.44
CA ALA A 16 11.21 -8.65 24.75
C ALA A 16 11.33 -9.52 26.01
N ALA A 17 11.64 -10.80 25.81
CA ALA A 17 12.02 -11.82 26.79
C ALA A 17 12.13 -13.12 25.96
N LEU A 18 13.11 -14.00 26.07
CA LEU A 18 14.10 -14.26 27.09
C LEU A 18 15.16 -15.14 26.42
N VAL A 19 16.42 -14.72 26.54
CA VAL A 19 17.62 -15.50 26.22
C VAL A 19 17.67 -16.73 27.14
N LEU A 20 18.32 -17.81 26.68
CA LEU A 20 18.88 -18.95 27.44
C LEU A 20 18.27 -20.32 27.11
N SER A 21 18.85 -20.98 26.13
CA SER A 21 19.32 -22.36 26.32
C SER A 21 20.49 -22.62 25.38
N PHE A 22 21.68 -22.42 25.94
CA PHE A 22 22.96 -22.77 25.36
C PHE A 22 23.28 -24.19 25.84
N SER A 23 23.14 -25.18 24.95
CA SER A 23 23.79 -26.48 25.08
C SER A 23 23.57 -27.29 23.82
N SER A 24 24.55 -27.28 22.92
CA SER A 24 25.00 -28.52 22.30
C SER A 24 26.45 -28.42 21.86
N LEU A 25 27.17 -29.43 22.32
CA LEU A 25 28.59 -29.66 22.25
C LEU A 25 28.97 -30.21 20.87
N ALA A 26 29.96 -29.56 20.27
CA ALA A 26 31.01 -30.03 19.34
C ALA A 26 30.75 -31.21 18.36
N MET A 27 31.04 -30.98 17.07
CA MET A 27 31.99 -31.81 16.30
C MET A 27 32.47 -31.08 15.03
N ALA A 28 33.75 -31.22 14.72
CA ALA A 28 34.50 -30.63 13.62
C ALA A 28 34.30 -31.33 12.25
N ALA A 29 34.45 -30.59 11.14
CA ALA A 29 35.12 -31.02 9.88
C ALA A 29 35.06 -29.93 8.78
N ASP A 30 36.23 -29.66 8.19
CA ASP A 30 36.55 -29.16 6.84
C ASP A 30 35.45 -28.72 5.85
N ALA A 31 35.58 -27.49 5.33
CA ALA A 31 35.86 -27.18 3.90
C ALA A 31 35.62 -25.69 3.58
N PRO A 32 36.56 -24.95 2.96
CA PRO A 32 36.25 -23.69 2.30
C PRO A 32 35.84 -24.00 0.85
N MET A 33 34.53 -24.00 0.55
CA MET A 33 34.07 -24.02 -0.83
C MET A 33 33.34 -22.72 -1.18
N LEU A 34 34.08 -21.93 -1.96
CA LEU A 34 33.64 -20.84 -2.80
C LEU A 34 32.49 -21.28 -3.74
N LEU A 35 31.64 -20.31 -4.12
CA LEU A 35 30.66 -20.30 -5.22
C LEU A 35 29.19 -20.61 -4.85
N ALA A 36 28.41 -19.56 -4.61
CA ALA A 36 27.24 -19.22 -5.44
C ALA A 36 26.48 -18.03 -4.80
N GLN A 37 26.85 -16.82 -5.22
CA GLN A 37 26.00 -15.64 -5.08
C GLN A 37 24.82 -15.81 -6.03
N SER A 38 23.71 -16.34 -5.54
CA SER A 38 22.42 -16.21 -6.22
C SER A 38 21.86 -14.83 -5.89
N SER A 39 22.16 -13.91 -6.78
CA SER A 39 21.45 -12.64 -6.95
C SER A 39 20.00 -12.92 -7.36
N GLU A 40 19.04 -12.62 -6.47
CA GLU A 40 17.72 -12.18 -6.88
C GLU A 40 17.37 -10.87 -6.15
N PRO A 41 17.23 -9.75 -6.87
CA PRO A 41 16.79 -8.49 -6.31
C PRO A 41 15.26 -8.54 -6.26
N SER A 42 14.69 -9.19 -5.25
CA SER A 42 13.25 -9.05 -5.02
C SER A 42 13.01 -7.73 -4.30
N SER A 43 12.80 -6.72 -5.14
CA SER A 43 12.29 -5.38 -4.86
C SER A 43 11.43 -5.32 -3.59
N THR A 44 12.07 -5.16 -2.44
CA THR A 44 11.43 -4.51 -1.30
C THR A 44 11.39 -3.04 -1.67
N GLN A 45 10.43 -2.68 -2.51
CA GLN A 45 9.96 -1.30 -2.59
C GLN A 45 9.49 -1.01 -1.18
N ALA A 46 10.36 -0.35 -0.43
CA ALA A 46 10.02 0.34 0.79
C ALA A 46 8.76 1.13 0.44
N SER A 47 7.63 0.67 0.95
CA SER A 47 6.40 1.44 0.98
C SER A 47 6.76 2.68 1.76
N GLU A 48 7.22 3.69 1.04
CA GLU A 48 7.11 5.06 1.48
C GLU A 48 5.67 5.15 1.96
N VAL A 49 5.51 5.46 3.25
CA VAL A 49 4.22 5.77 3.85
C VAL A 49 3.78 7.10 3.23
N GLN A 50 3.56 7.09 1.93
CA GLN A 50 2.92 8.14 1.20
C GLN A 50 1.49 8.07 1.68
N ASN A 51 0.99 9.20 2.12
CA ASN A 51 -0.36 9.40 2.63
C ASN A 51 -1.39 9.31 1.47
N GLN A 52 -1.17 8.38 0.55
CA GLN A 52 -1.92 8.14 -0.66
C GLN A 52 -3.10 7.24 -0.34
N LEU A 53 -4.23 7.58 -0.94
CA LEU A 53 -5.44 6.81 -0.83
C LEU A 53 -5.39 5.64 -1.81
N ASP A 54 -5.53 4.42 -1.29
CA ASP A 54 -5.73 3.25 -2.13
C ASP A 54 -7.11 3.27 -2.78
N ILE A 55 -7.15 3.42 -4.10
CA ILE A 55 -8.39 3.49 -4.89
C ILE A 55 -9.13 2.15 -4.93
N ASN A 56 -8.40 1.04 -4.84
CA ASN A 56 -9.00 -0.30 -4.91
C ASN A 56 -9.76 -0.64 -3.62
N SER A 57 -9.30 -0.14 -2.48
CA SER A 57 -9.93 -0.41 -1.18
C SER A 57 -10.80 0.73 -0.63
N ALA A 58 -10.64 1.97 -1.12
CA ALA A 58 -11.38 3.11 -0.57
C ALA A 58 -12.88 3.10 -0.93
N ASP A 59 -13.70 3.64 -0.03
CA ASP A 59 -15.11 3.90 -0.27
C ASP A 59 -15.33 5.18 -1.09
N ALA A 60 -16.45 5.27 -1.81
CA ALA A 60 -16.79 6.45 -2.61
C ALA A 60 -16.76 7.76 -1.80
N LYS A 61 -17.22 7.73 -0.55
CA LYS A 61 -17.16 8.92 0.32
C LYS A 61 -15.71 9.32 0.64
N THR A 62 -14.87 8.35 0.97
CA THR A 62 -13.45 8.57 1.29
C THR A 62 -12.68 9.12 0.08
N ILE A 63 -12.97 8.60 -1.11
CA ILE A 63 -12.42 9.09 -2.38
C ILE A 63 -12.84 10.55 -2.61
N ALA A 64 -14.13 10.86 -2.48
CA ALA A 64 -14.64 12.21 -2.69
C ALA A 64 -14.08 13.23 -1.68
N ASP A 65 -13.88 12.82 -0.43
CA ASP A 65 -13.34 13.69 0.63
C ASP A 65 -11.82 13.91 0.47
N SER A 66 -11.09 12.95 -0.11
CA SER A 66 -9.62 13.01 -0.21
C SER A 66 -9.12 13.58 -1.53
N LEU A 67 -9.90 13.50 -2.61
CA LEU A 67 -9.43 13.83 -3.96
C LEU A 67 -10.04 15.12 -4.50
N VAL A 68 -9.18 16.10 -4.77
CA VAL A 68 -9.59 17.40 -5.30
C VAL A 68 -10.13 17.26 -6.72
N GLY A 69 -11.38 17.70 -6.94
CA GLY A 69 -12.03 17.63 -8.25
C GLY A 69 -12.75 16.31 -8.53
N ILE A 70 -12.76 15.37 -7.59
CA ILE A 70 -13.61 14.18 -7.59
C ILE A 70 -14.70 14.35 -6.53
N GLY A 71 -15.92 14.66 -6.99
CA GLY A 71 -17.10 14.69 -6.12
C GLY A 71 -17.70 13.30 -5.93
N ILE A 72 -18.74 13.21 -5.09
CA ILE A 72 -19.40 11.95 -4.75
C ILE A 72 -19.86 11.15 -5.97
N THR A 73 -20.38 11.82 -7.01
CA THR A 73 -20.82 11.17 -8.26
C THR A 73 -19.67 10.45 -8.96
N LYS A 74 -18.52 11.13 -9.11
CA LYS A 74 -17.35 10.54 -9.76
C LYS A 74 -16.71 9.44 -8.92
N ALA A 75 -16.73 9.61 -7.60
CA ALA A 75 -16.26 8.57 -6.70
C ALA A 75 -17.14 7.31 -6.75
N GLN A 76 -18.46 7.46 -6.92
CA GLN A 76 -19.36 6.33 -7.18
C GLN A 76 -19.04 5.67 -8.52
N ASP A 77 -18.77 6.44 -9.57
CA ASP A 77 -18.38 5.91 -10.87
C ASP A 77 -17.07 5.11 -10.79
N ILE A 78 -16.09 5.53 -9.96
CA ILE A 78 -14.86 4.76 -9.69
C ILE A 78 -15.19 3.40 -9.06
N VAL A 79 -16.06 3.38 -8.05
CA VAL A 79 -16.47 2.14 -7.39
C VAL A 79 -17.23 1.22 -8.36
N ALA A 80 -18.15 1.78 -9.15
CA ALA A 80 -18.87 1.03 -10.17
C ALA A 80 -17.93 0.46 -11.25
N TYR A 81 -16.91 1.23 -11.65
CA TYR A 81 -15.91 0.78 -12.60
C TYR A 81 -15.18 -0.46 -12.10
N ARG A 82 -14.69 -0.45 -10.84
CA ARG A 82 -13.99 -1.62 -10.28
C ARG A 82 -14.91 -2.83 -10.07
N GLU A 83 -16.20 -2.62 -9.81
CA GLU A 83 -17.19 -3.70 -9.72
C GLU A 83 -17.47 -4.35 -11.08
N MET A 84 -17.39 -3.58 -12.17
CA MET A 84 -17.66 -4.06 -13.52
C MET A 84 -16.45 -4.65 -14.23
N TYR A 85 -15.29 -3.97 -14.14
CA TYR A 85 -14.08 -4.29 -14.89
C TYR A 85 -12.99 -4.95 -14.04
N GLY A 86 -13.16 -4.96 -12.71
CA GLY A 86 -12.14 -5.41 -11.76
C GLY A 86 -11.27 -4.26 -11.24
N ASN A 87 -10.35 -4.59 -10.35
CA ASN A 87 -9.48 -3.61 -9.69
C ASN A 87 -8.63 -2.82 -10.68
N PHE A 88 -8.29 -1.59 -10.32
CA PHE A 88 -7.33 -0.78 -11.06
C PHE A 88 -5.92 -1.37 -10.90
N HIS A 89 -5.17 -1.47 -11.98
CA HIS A 89 -3.77 -1.94 -11.96
C HIS A 89 -2.78 -0.76 -12.00
N SER A 90 -3.22 0.36 -12.56
CA SER A 90 -2.46 1.60 -12.67
C SER A 90 -3.32 2.81 -12.34
N ILE A 91 -2.66 3.89 -11.94
CA ILE A 91 -3.34 5.18 -11.69
C ILE A 91 -3.95 5.73 -12.99
N ASP A 92 -3.33 5.42 -14.14
CA ASP A 92 -3.75 5.94 -15.44
C ASP A 92 -5.12 5.39 -15.87
N GLU A 93 -5.51 4.20 -15.43
CA GLU A 93 -6.85 3.63 -15.68
C GLU A 93 -8.01 4.46 -15.09
N LEU A 94 -7.73 5.38 -14.16
CA LEU A 94 -8.76 6.31 -13.66
C LEU A 94 -9.34 7.21 -14.75
N ILE A 95 -8.64 7.42 -15.88
CA ILE A 95 -9.17 8.19 -17.01
C ILE A 95 -10.33 7.48 -17.75
N GLU A 96 -10.45 6.16 -17.59
CA GLU A 96 -11.53 5.37 -18.19
C GLU A 96 -12.87 5.61 -17.46
N VAL A 97 -12.80 6.17 -16.24
CA VAL A 97 -13.98 6.51 -15.47
C VAL A 97 -14.59 7.82 -15.99
N LYS A 98 -15.89 7.77 -16.28
CA LYS A 98 -16.64 8.90 -16.84
C LYS A 98 -16.48 10.16 -15.98
N GLY A 99 -15.99 11.23 -16.60
CA GLY A 99 -15.85 12.55 -15.95
C GLY A 99 -14.54 12.77 -15.18
N ILE A 100 -13.63 11.79 -15.20
CA ILE A 100 -12.23 11.96 -14.84
C ILE A 100 -11.44 12.13 -16.14
N GLY A 101 -10.83 13.30 -16.31
CA GLY A 101 -9.92 13.55 -17.43
C GLY A 101 -8.49 13.71 -16.94
N GLU A 102 -7.53 13.77 -17.86
CA GLU A 102 -6.09 13.95 -17.57
C GLU A 102 -5.84 15.14 -16.63
N ALA A 103 -6.54 16.25 -16.83
CA ALA A 103 -6.40 17.45 -15.99
C ALA A 103 -6.84 17.23 -14.53
N THR A 104 -7.78 16.30 -14.28
CA THR A 104 -8.14 15.89 -12.92
C THR A 104 -7.15 14.88 -12.40
N LEU A 105 -6.76 13.90 -13.22
CA LEU A 105 -5.81 12.87 -12.85
C LEU A 105 -4.47 13.46 -12.38
N GLU A 106 -3.91 14.40 -13.12
CA GLU A 106 -2.63 15.04 -12.77
C GLU A 106 -2.69 15.72 -11.39
N LYS A 107 -3.85 16.28 -11.02
CA LYS A 107 -4.06 16.93 -9.71
C LYS A 107 -4.18 15.94 -8.57
N ILE A 108 -4.56 14.69 -8.83
CA ILE A 108 -4.78 13.68 -7.79
C ILE A 108 -3.72 12.60 -7.80
N ARG A 109 -2.88 12.51 -8.84
CA ARG A 109 -1.88 11.46 -9.05
C ARG A 109 -0.96 11.26 -7.84
N HIS A 110 -0.62 12.34 -7.16
CA HIS A 110 0.23 12.32 -5.97
C HIS A 110 -0.52 11.93 -4.68
N LEU A 111 -1.85 11.94 -4.70
CA LEU A 111 -2.75 11.62 -3.58
C LEU A 111 -3.32 10.20 -3.67
N VAL A 112 -3.16 9.52 -4.80
CA VAL A 112 -3.73 8.20 -5.04
C VAL A 112 -2.63 7.16 -5.16
N ALA A 113 -2.89 5.98 -4.63
CA ALA A 113 -2.08 4.79 -4.82
C ALA A 113 -2.95 3.70 -5.42
N VAL A 114 -2.31 2.84 -6.21
CA VAL A 114 -2.89 1.59 -6.68
C VAL A 114 -2.03 0.48 -6.11
N VAL A 115 -2.56 -0.19 -5.09
CA VAL A 115 -1.91 -1.37 -4.50
C VAL A 115 -2.44 -2.60 -5.23
N PRO A 116 -1.57 -3.43 -5.84
CA PRO A 116 -2.01 -4.71 -6.40
C PRO A 116 -2.50 -5.62 -5.27
N GLN A 117 -3.69 -6.21 -5.44
CA GLN A 117 -4.35 -7.09 -4.47
C GLN A 117 -4.38 -8.52 -5.01
#